data_AF-A0A0S2FIF5-F1
#
_entry.id   AF-A0A0S2FIF5-F1
#
_cell.length_a   1.000
_cell.length_b   1.000
_cell.length_c   1.000
_cell.angle_alpha   90.00
_cell.angle_beta   90.00
_cell.angle_gamma   90.00
#
_symmetry.space_group_name_H-M   'P 1'
#
loop_
_entity.id
_entity.type
_entity.pdbx_description
1 polymer ?
#
loop_
_entity_poly.entity_id
_entity_poly.type
_entity_poly.pdbx_seq_one_letter_code
_entity_poly.pdbx_strand_id
1 'polypeptide(L)'
;MRLMPFAAILTIAFAAGCAAPEQAKDTVAADASATPASDPGPAGRPMGKIGADQVGKVSPVPAFKGFGEHWGIEIQATGEMSHKVELTWGSGSEKASGTVDYKGQPADAPGSLIVLSGELATKQGAKPMVVEISRKDCTDDGDGAHQHSVQVTVDGLPQMRGCGDLAMY
;
A
#
# COMPACT_ATOMS: atom_id res chain seq x y z
N MET A 1 -21.01 30.33 -47.47
CA MET A 1 -19.57 30.09 -47.76
C MET A 1 -18.87 29.93 -46.43
N ARG A 2 -18.10 28.88 -46.09
CA ARG A 2 -17.53 27.74 -46.78
C ARG A 2 -17.25 26.64 -45.72
N LEU A 3 -17.53 25.40 -46.12
CA LEU A 3 -16.98 24.07 -45.78
C LEU A 3 -16.42 23.71 -44.37
N MET A 4 -16.96 22.59 -43.88
CA MET A 4 -16.49 21.62 -42.87
C MET A 4 -15.18 20.87 -43.29
N PRO A 5 -14.80 19.70 -42.71
CA PRO A 5 -14.21 19.38 -41.40
C PRO A 5 -12.89 18.57 -41.56
N PHE A 6 -12.18 18.22 -40.48
CA PHE A 6 -11.20 17.11 -40.55
C PHE A 6 -11.25 16.22 -39.29
N ALA A 7 -11.51 14.94 -39.56
CA ALA A 7 -11.49 13.81 -38.65
C ALA A 7 -10.12 13.11 -38.68
N ALA A 8 -9.76 12.42 -37.60
CA ALA A 8 -8.86 11.27 -37.66
C ALA A 8 -9.17 10.31 -36.50
N ILE A 9 -9.83 9.21 -36.84
CA ILE A 9 -10.06 8.04 -35.98
C ILE A 9 -8.95 7.04 -36.33
N LEU A 10 -8.15 6.63 -35.34
CA LEU A 10 -7.11 5.62 -35.52
C LEU A 10 -7.64 4.26 -35.05
N THR A 11 -7.86 3.35 -36.00
CA THR A 11 -8.27 1.97 -35.78
C THR A 11 -7.02 1.09 -35.70
N ILE A 12 -6.82 0.35 -34.59
CA ILE A 12 -5.77 -0.67 -34.48
C ILE A 12 -6.43 -2.05 -34.59
N ALA A 13 -6.08 -2.79 -35.64
CA ALA A 13 -6.44 -4.18 -35.85
C ALA A 13 -5.43 -5.09 -35.13
N PHE A 14 -5.91 -6.05 -34.34
CA PHE A 14 -5.11 -7.17 -33.84
C PHE A 14 -5.45 -8.44 -34.62
N ALA A 15 -4.44 -8.98 -35.30
CA ALA A 15 -4.48 -10.24 -36.02
C ALA A 15 -4.21 -11.43 -35.08
N ALA A 16 -4.87 -12.54 -35.39
CA ALA A 16 -4.84 -13.81 -34.68
C ALA A 16 -3.51 -14.57 -34.79
N GLY A 17 -3.23 -15.45 -33.82
CA GLY A 17 -2.14 -16.43 -33.87
C GLY A 17 -2.30 -17.52 -32.81
N CYS A 18 -2.99 -18.61 -33.16
CA CYS A 18 -2.92 -19.90 -32.47
C CYS A 18 -1.62 -20.63 -32.89
N ALA A 19 -0.84 -21.14 -31.95
CA ALA A 19 0.04 -22.30 -32.17
C ALA A 19 0.56 -22.84 -30.82
N ALA A 20 0.12 -24.05 -30.46
CA ALA A 20 0.79 -24.90 -29.47
C ALA A 20 1.83 -25.79 -30.19
N PRO A 21 2.90 -26.22 -29.51
CA PRO A 21 3.65 -27.40 -29.93
C PRO A 21 3.51 -28.57 -28.94
N GLU A 22 3.27 -29.75 -29.50
CA GLU A 22 3.21 -31.05 -28.84
C GLU A 22 4.47 -31.89 -29.18
N GLN A 23 4.87 -32.74 -28.22
CA GLN A 23 5.70 -33.96 -28.30
C GLN A 23 7.20 -33.90 -28.57
N ALA A 24 7.96 -34.57 -27.68
CA ALA A 24 8.76 -35.75 -28.04
C ALA A 24 9.10 -36.60 -26.80
N LYS A 25 8.87 -37.91 -26.90
CA LYS A 25 9.21 -39.00 -25.96
C LYS A 25 10.70 -39.34 -26.05
N ASP A 26 11.28 -39.83 -24.95
CA ASP A 26 12.05 -41.08 -24.99
C ASP A 26 12.22 -41.71 -23.61
N THR A 27 12.32 -43.04 -23.61
CA THR A 27 12.06 -43.99 -22.53
C THR A 27 13.34 -44.73 -22.17
N VAL A 28 13.68 -44.95 -20.89
CA VAL A 28 14.40 -46.16 -20.43
C VAL A 28 14.01 -46.52 -18.99
N ALA A 29 13.88 -47.81 -18.75
CA ALA A 29 13.34 -48.48 -17.57
C ALA A 29 14.32 -48.66 -16.38
N ALA A 30 13.70 -49.09 -15.27
CA ALA A 30 14.14 -49.38 -13.91
C ALA A 30 15.41 -50.24 -13.72
N ASP A 31 16.12 -50.08 -12.59
CA ASP A 31 15.97 -50.95 -11.39
C ASP A 31 16.75 -50.38 -10.18
N ALA A 32 16.57 -50.98 -9.01
CA ALA A 32 16.53 -50.44 -7.66
C ALA A 32 17.88 -50.11 -6.99
N SER A 33 17.81 -49.17 -6.05
CA SER A 33 18.37 -49.34 -4.69
C SER A 33 17.68 -48.37 -3.69
N ALA A 34 17.16 -48.94 -2.61
CA ALA A 34 16.45 -48.32 -1.48
C ALA A 34 17.30 -47.26 -0.73
N THR A 35 16.82 -46.28 0.07
CA THR A 35 15.78 -46.26 1.13
C THR A 35 15.56 -44.78 1.61
N PRO A 36 14.70 -44.49 2.60
CA PRO A 36 13.43 -43.76 2.48
C PRO A 36 13.51 -42.24 2.67
N ALA A 37 12.71 -41.47 1.92
CA ALA A 37 12.33 -40.11 2.31
C ALA A 37 10.91 -40.16 2.89
N SER A 38 10.82 -40.02 4.21
CA SER A 38 9.55 -39.88 4.93
C SER A 38 8.87 -38.58 4.54
N ASP A 39 7.77 -38.70 3.82
CA ASP A 39 6.72 -37.69 3.78
C ASP A 39 5.89 -37.82 5.08
N PRO A 40 5.60 -36.70 5.75
CA PRO A 40 4.22 -36.52 6.17
C PRO A 40 3.75 -35.07 6.02
N GLY A 41 3.04 -34.78 4.92
CA GLY A 41 1.86 -33.90 4.89
C GLY A 41 2.07 -32.40 5.17
N PRO A 42 1.06 -31.56 4.84
CA PRO A 42 1.21 -30.11 4.90
C PRO A 42 1.08 -29.64 6.36
N ALA A 43 2.21 -29.62 7.07
CA ALA A 43 2.34 -28.92 8.34
C ALA A 43 2.02 -27.44 8.12
N GLY A 44 1.03 -26.95 8.88
CA GLY A 44 0.56 -25.57 8.84
C GLY A 44 1.73 -24.59 8.81
N ARG A 45 1.65 -23.64 7.88
CA ARG A 45 2.56 -22.49 7.83
C ARG A 45 2.65 -21.91 9.24
N PRO A 46 3.82 -21.90 9.90
CA PRO A 46 3.93 -21.18 11.14
C PRO A 46 3.64 -19.72 10.79
N MET A 47 2.55 -19.16 11.34
CA MET A 47 2.38 -17.71 11.38
C MET A 47 3.59 -17.22 12.17
N GLY A 48 4.62 -16.77 11.44
CA GLY A 48 5.90 -16.37 11.99
C GLY A 48 5.64 -15.25 12.97
N LYS A 49 5.76 -15.56 14.27
CA LYS A 49 5.97 -14.53 15.27
C LYS A 49 7.22 -13.77 14.81
N ILE A 50 7.07 -12.47 14.61
CA ILE A 50 8.15 -11.54 14.31
C ILE A 50 9.30 -11.88 15.27
N GLY A 51 10.43 -12.34 14.73
CA GLY A 51 11.60 -12.67 15.55
C GLY A 51 12.05 -11.46 16.35
N ALA A 52 12.64 -11.67 17.53
CA ALA A 52 13.12 -10.56 18.37
C ALA A 52 14.14 -9.66 17.64
N ASP A 53 14.75 -10.17 16.57
CA ASP A 53 15.65 -9.48 15.65
C ASP A 53 14.96 -8.55 14.64
N GLN A 54 13.63 -8.61 14.51
CA GLN A 54 12.81 -7.81 13.60
C GLN A 54 12.02 -6.70 14.33
N VAL A 55 11.95 -6.76 15.66
CA VAL A 55 11.34 -5.71 16.49
C VAL A 55 12.15 -4.42 16.31
N GLY A 56 11.51 -3.37 15.80
CA GLY A 56 12.16 -2.07 15.53
C GLY A 56 12.85 -1.96 14.17
N LYS A 57 12.75 -2.96 13.29
CA LYS A 57 13.32 -2.93 11.93
C LYS A 57 12.29 -2.87 10.81
N VAL A 58 11.01 -3.15 11.12
CA VAL A 58 9.93 -3.15 10.13
C VAL A 58 8.78 -2.33 10.68
N SER A 59 8.39 -1.29 9.93
CA SER A 59 7.20 -0.51 10.23
C SER A 59 5.93 -1.37 10.18
N PRO A 60 4.96 -1.16 11.10
CA PRO A 60 3.64 -1.78 11.01
C PRO A 60 2.79 -1.26 9.83
N VAL A 61 3.28 -0.26 9.09
CA VAL A 61 2.61 0.34 7.93
C VAL A 61 3.38 -0.03 6.65
N PRO A 62 3.06 -1.15 5.99
CA PRO A 62 3.67 -1.50 4.70
C PRO A 62 3.23 -0.51 3.60
N ALA A 63 1.93 -0.27 3.51
CA ALA A 63 1.35 0.83 2.78
C ALA A 63 -0.01 1.18 3.40
N PHE A 64 -0.42 2.42 3.24
CA PHE A 64 -1.69 2.93 3.75
C PHE A 64 -2.30 3.89 2.75
N LYS A 65 -3.61 3.78 2.56
CA LYS A 65 -4.39 4.75 1.80
C LYS A 65 -5.53 5.24 2.67
N GLY A 66 -5.58 6.56 2.87
CA GLY A 66 -6.62 7.22 3.65
C GLY A 66 -7.23 8.39 2.91
N PHE A 67 -8.43 8.76 3.32
CA PHE A 67 -9.22 9.80 2.68
C PHE A 67 -10.27 10.35 3.62
N GLY A 68 -10.69 11.57 3.34
CA GLY A 68 -11.82 12.22 3.98
C GLY A 68 -12.33 13.35 3.11
N GLU A 69 -13.15 14.23 3.68
CA GLU A 69 -13.81 15.30 2.94
C GLU A 69 -12.77 16.22 2.26
N HIS A 70 -12.71 16.18 0.92
CA HIS A 70 -11.82 16.99 0.08
C HIS A 70 -10.31 16.73 0.21
N TRP A 71 -9.88 15.60 0.80
CA TRP A 71 -8.47 15.24 0.92
C TRP A 71 -8.21 13.73 0.83
N GLY A 72 -6.98 13.36 0.50
CA GLY A 72 -6.51 11.97 0.47
C GLY A 72 -5.01 11.88 0.75
N ILE A 73 -4.60 10.79 1.40
CA ILE A 73 -3.22 10.47 1.73
C ILE A 73 -2.86 9.08 1.24
N GLU A 74 -1.68 8.96 0.67
CA GLU A 74 -1.04 7.69 0.36
C GLU A 74 0.31 7.63 1.08
N ILE A 75 0.56 6.51 1.73
CA ILE A 75 1.78 6.26 2.50
C ILE A 75 2.34 4.92 2.03
N GLN A 76 3.62 4.90 1.69
CA GLN A 76 4.31 3.70 1.24
C GLN A 76 5.61 3.55 2.02
N ALA A 77 5.83 2.39 2.62
CA ALA A 77 7.11 2.09 3.26
C ALA A 77 8.24 2.15 2.23
N THR A 78 9.30 2.87 2.53
CA THR A 78 10.52 2.94 1.69
C THR A 78 11.62 2.00 2.18
N GLY A 79 11.38 1.31 3.29
CA GLY A 79 12.34 0.45 3.99
C GLY A 79 12.49 0.88 5.45
N GLU A 80 12.86 -0.09 6.28
CA GLU A 80 13.02 0.08 7.73
C GLU A 80 11.76 0.65 8.40
N MET A 81 11.85 1.89 8.91
CA MET A 81 10.81 2.60 9.65
C MET A 81 10.35 3.87 8.94
N SER A 82 10.83 4.11 7.71
CA SER A 82 10.56 5.33 6.94
C SER A 82 9.55 5.09 5.82
N HIS A 83 8.78 6.14 5.50
CA HIS A 83 7.71 6.08 4.52
C HIS A 83 7.71 7.34 3.65
N LYS A 84 7.44 7.15 2.37
CA LYS A 84 7.05 8.23 1.48
C LYS A 84 5.57 8.53 1.68
N VAL A 85 5.23 9.81 1.71
CA VAL A 85 3.85 10.30 1.77
C VAL A 85 3.52 11.13 0.55
N GLU A 86 2.32 10.93 0.01
CA GLU A 86 1.66 11.84 -0.92
C GLU A 86 0.34 12.31 -0.31
N LEU A 87 0.20 13.63 -0.14
CA LEU A 87 -1.02 14.24 0.38
C LEU A 87 -1.64 15.09 -0.73
N THR A 88 -2.94 14.90 -0.95
CA THR A 88 -3.76 15.68 -1.87
C THR A 88 -4.89 16.31 -1.08
N TRP A 89 -5.16 17.62 -1.25
CA TRP A 89 -6.23 18.32 -0.55
C TRP A 89 -6.88 19.41 -1.42
N GLY A 90 -7.89 20.08 -0.88
CA GLY A 90 -8.64 21.11 -1.62
C GLY A 90 -9.35 20.54 -2.84
N SER A 91 -9.95 19.35 -2.71
CA SER A 91 -10.59 18.61 -3.81
C SER A 91 -9.65 18.28 -4.97
N GLY A 92 -8.38 18.04 -4.69
CA GLY A 92 -7.37 17.70 -5.72
C GLY A 92 -6.64 18.89 -6.32
N SER A 93 -6.96 20.12 -5.91
CA SER A 93 -6.27 21.33 -6.39
C SER A 93 -4.87 21.50 -5.79
N GLU A 94 -4.62 20.87 -4.65
CA GLU A 94 -3.34 20.92 -3.95
C GLU A 94 -2.77 19.52 -3.78
N LYS A 95 -1.45 19.38 -4.04
CA LYS A 95 -0.71 18.14 -3.84
C LYS A 95 0.69 18.45 -3.30
N ALA A 96 1.12 17.65 -2.33
CA ALA A 96 2.47 17.68 -1.78
C ALA A 96 2.97 16.27 -1.49
N SER A 97 4.29 16.14 -1.40
CA SER A 97 4.96 14.89 -1.02
C SER A 97 5.91 15.13 0.14
N GLY A 98 6.18 14.08 0.90
CA GLY A 98 6.97 14.16 2.10
C GLY A 98 7.49 12.81 2.57
N THR A 99 8.09 12.82 3.75
CA THR A 99 8.59 11.62 4.41
C THR A 99 8.14 11.61 5.85
N VAL A 100 7.71 10.45 6.34
CA VAL A 100 7.34 10.24 7.74
C VAL A 100 7.96 8.96 8.27
N ASP A 101 8.36 8.98 9.53
CA ASP A 101 8.98 7.86 10.20
C ASP A 101 8.09 7.33 11.31
N TYR A 102 8.07 6.02 11.47
CA TYR A 102 7.51 5.36 12.65
C TYR A 102 8.59 5.28 13.73
N LYS A 103 8.38 5.96 14.86
CA LYS A 103 9.35 6.00 15.98
C LYS A 103 9.03 5.01 17.10
N GLY A 104 8.09 4.10 16.85
CA GLY A 104 7.52 3.22 17.86
C GLY A 104 6.22 3.76 18.45
N GLN A 105 5.57 2.92 19.26
CA GLN A 105 4.33 3.26 19.96
C GLN A 105 4.61 4.31 21.04
N PRO A 106 3.86 5.42 21.10
CA PRO A 106 3.94 6.34 22.25
C PRO A 106 3.60 5.58 23.55
N ALA A 107 4.34 5.85 24.64
CA ALA A 107 4.26 5.07 25.87
C ALA A 107 2.85 5.01 26.49
N ASP A 108 2.09 6.11 26.37
CA ASP A 108 0.75 6.25 26.93
C ASP A 108 -0.38 6.05 25.90
N ALA A 109 -0.05 5.61 24.68
CA ALA A 109 -1.03 5.43 23.61
C ALA A 109 -1.56 3.97 23.55
N PRO A 110 -2.84 3.77 23.15
CA PRO A 110 -3.36 2.43 22.88
C PRO A 110 -2.54 1.73 21.79
N GLY A 111 -2.26 0.44 21.94
CA GLY A 111 -1.50 -0.35 20.95
C GLY A 111 -2.19 -0.50 19.57
N SER A 112 -3.40 0.05 19.41
CA SER A 112 -4.10 0.18 18.13
C SER A 112 -3.77 1.47 17.38
N LEU A 113 -3.08 2.43 18.00
CA LEU A 113 -2.70 3.71 17.41
C LEU A 113 -1.28 3.63 16.84
N ILE A 114 -1.12 3.87 15.56
CA ILE A 114 0.19 4.06 14.91
C ILE A 114 0.40 5.56 14.70
N VAL A 115 1.57 6.07 15.09
CA VAL A 115 1.95 7.47 14.88
C VAL A 115 3.16 7.57 13.97
N LEU A 116 2.99 8.24 12.84
CA LEU A 116 4.05 8.58 11.91
C LEU A 116 4.33 10.08 12.00
N SER A 117 5.60 10.49 11.92
CA SER A 117 5.96 11.91 12.02
C SER A 117 7.12 12.24 11.10
N GLY A 118 7.09 13.43 10.51
CA GLY A 118 8.13 13.89 9.60
C GLY A 118 7.75 15.23 8.97
N GLU A 119 7.98 15.38 7.68
CA GLU A 119 7.77 16.64 6.97
C GLU A 119 7.07 16.44 5.63
N LEU A 120 6.28 17.44 5.25
CA LEU A 120 5.61 17.55 3.96
C LEU A 120 6.13 18.78 3.20
N ALA A 121 6.58 18.59 1.96
CA ALA A 121 7.05 19.68 1.11
C ALA A 121 5.88 20.45 0.50
N THR A 122 5.45 21.53 1.16
CA THR A 122 4.35 22.39 0.69
C THR A 122 4.88 23.55 -0.18
N LYS A 123 3.97 24.28 -0.83
CA LYS A 123 4.30 25.52 -1.56
C LYS A 123 4.96 26.60 -0.67
N GLN A 124 4.76 26.53 0.64
CA GLN A 124 5.32 27.46 1.63
C GLN A 124 6.61 26.93 2.28
N GLY A 125 7.18 25.83 1.76
CA GLY A 125 8.33 25.13 2.31
C GLY A 125 7.95 23.82 3.01
N ALA A 126 8.96 23.14 3.55
CA ALA A 126 8.77 21.94 4.36
C ALA A 126 8.00 22.28 5.64
N LYS A 127 6.94 21.52 5.91
CA LYS A 127 6.07 21.68 7.08
C LYS A 127 6.09 20.39 7.92
N PRO A 128 6.23 20.49 9.25
CA PRO A 128 6.04 19.35 10.13
C PRO A 128 4.69 18.68 9.89
N MET A 129 4.70 17.35 9.86
CA MET A 129 3.53 16.52 9.63
C MET A 129 3.47 15.37 10.62
N VAL A 130 2.27 15.08 11.13
CA VAL A 130 1.96 13.92 11.95
C VAL A 130 0.77 13.19 11.31
N VAL A 131 0.88 11.87 11.23
CA VAL A 131 -0.21 10.99 10.81
C VAL A 131 -0.49 10.01 11.92
N GLU A 132 -1.73 9.99 12.37
CA GLU A 132 -2.24 9.06 13.36
C GLU A 132 -3.19 8.09 12.68
N ILE A 133 -2.86 6.79 12.69
CA ILE A 133 -3.68 5.72 12.13
C ILE A 133 -4.15 4.86 13.29
N SER A 134 -5.45 4.83 13.56
CA SER A 134 -6.03 3.98 14.60
C SER A 134 -6.77 2.81 13.98
N ARG A 135 -6.49 1.59 14.44
CA ARG A 135 -7.35 0.43 14.15
C ARG A 135 -8.68 0.60 14.86
N LYS A 136 -9.64 1.16 14.13
CA LYS A 136 -10.98 1.51 14.56
C LYS A 136 -11.85 1.56 13.32
N ASP A 137 -12.97 0.82 13.35
CA ASP A 137 -13.94 0.81 12.27
C ASP A 137 -14.38 2.25 11.93
N CYS A 138 -14.35 2.55 10.65
CA CYS A 138 -14.62 3.87 10.10
C CYS A 138 -15.51 3.72 8.87
N THR A 139 -16.54 4.54 8.76
CA THR A 139 -17.41 4.60 7.59
C THR A 139 -17.20 5.93 6.90
N ASP A 140 -16.93 5.89 5.60
CA ASP A 140 -16.74 7.09 4.80
C ASP A 140 -18.09 7.71 4.35
N ASP A 141 -18.02 8.87 3.70
CA ASP A 141 -19.21 9.59 3.23
C ASP A 141 -19.99 8.85 2.11
N GLY A 142 -19.38 7.82 1.51
CA GLY A 142 -19.98 6.94 0.50
C GLY A 142 -20.50 5.62 1.08
N ASP A 143 -20.66 5.54 2.41
CA ASP A 143 -21.05 4.33 3.16
C ASP A 143 -20.03 3.16 3.03
N GLY A 144 -18.81 3.45 2.61
CA GLY A 144 -17.69 2.51 2.54
C GLY A 144 -17.16 2.19 3.93
N ALA A 145 -17.01 0.90 4.24
CA ALA A 145 -16.45 0.45 5.51
C ALA A 145 -14.93 0.26 5.43
N HIS A 146 -14.22 0.83 6.40
CA HIS A 146 -12.77 0.81 6.54
C HIS A 146 -12.36 0.31 7.92
N GLN A 147 -11.21 -0.35 8.00
CA GLN A 147 -10.72 -0.92 9.25
C GLN A 147 -9.94 0.10 10.11
N HIS A 148 -9.63 1.26 9.55
CA HIS A 148 -8.85 2.29 10.22
C HIS A 148 -9.48 3.68 10.09
N SER A 149 -9.39 4.44 11.16
CA SER A 149 -9.56 5.90 11.14
C SER A 149 -8.20 6.56 11.09
N VAL A 150 -8.10 7.68 10.36
CA VAL A 150 -6.86 8.44 10.21
C VAL A 150 -7.07 9.91 10.57
N GLN A 151 -6.06 10.48 11.23
CA GLN A 151 -5.92 11.92 11.42
C GLN A 151 -4.58 12.37 10.83
N VAL A 152 -4.62 13.43 10.02
CA VAL A 152 -3.45 14.07 9.45
C VAL A 152 -3.36 15.50 9.96
N THR A 153 -2.22 15.85 10.53
CA THR A 153 -1.90 17.20 10.99
C THR A 153 -0.67 17.68 10.26
N VAL A 154 -0.77 18.82 9.58
CA VAL A 154 0.36 19.50 8.92
C VAL A 154 0.39 20.92 9.46
N ASP A 155 1.57 21.39 9.86
CA ASP A 155 1.72 22.74 10.39
C ASP A 155 1.21 23.81 9.42
N GLY A 156 0.32 24.67 9.90
CA GLY A 156 -0.34 25.71 9.11
C GLY A 156 -1.55 25.27 8.27
N LEU A 157 -1.94 23.99 8.31
CA LEU A 157 -3.16 23.49 7.65
C LEU A 157 -4.22 23.06 8.69
N PRO A 158 -5.52 23.10 8.33
CA PRO A 158 -6.55 22.45 9.13
C PRO A 158 -6.27 20.97 9.31
N GLN A 159 -6.57 20.46 10.51
CA GLN A 159 -6.47 19.03 10.79
C GLN A 159 -7.48 18.27 9.94
N MET A 160 -7.00 17.22 9.29
CA MET A 160 -7.77 16.37 8.39
C MET A 160 -8.10 15.06 9.09
N ARG A 161 -9.38 14.65 9.07
CA ARG A 161 -9.86 13.40 9.66
C ARG A 161 -10.60 12.59 8.60
N GLY A 162 -10.48 11.27 8.68
CA GLY A 162 -11.06 10.39 7.68
C GLY A 162 -10.87 8.91 7.97
N CYS A 163 -11.11 8.09 6.96
CA CYS A 163 -11.01 6.64 7.00
C CYS A 163 -9.87 6.16 6.11
N GLY A 164 -9.45 4.90 6.26
CA GLY A 164 -8.49 4.30 5.37
C GLY A 164 -8.17 2.86 5.68
N ASP A 165 -7.35 2.27 4.83
CA ASP A 165 -6.95 0.87 4.93
C ASP A 165 -5.43 0.71 4.79
N LEU A 166 -4.90 -0.23 5.56
CA LEU A 166 -3.57 -0.77 5.34
C LEU A 166 -3.64 -1.72 4.14
N ALA A 167 -2.84 -1.45 3.12
CA ALA A 167 -2.69 -2.38 2.00
C ALA A 167 -1.77 -3.52 2.44
N MET A 168 -2.30 -4.74 2.40
CA MET A 168 -1.54 -5.98 2.60
C MET A 168 -1.16 -6.48 1.20
N TYR A 169 0.14 -6.56 0.91
CA TYR A 169 0.66 -7.18 -0.32
C TYR A 169 1.02 -8.65 -0.08
#